data_AF-A0A2H0YKM0-F1
#
_entry.id   AF-A0A2H0YKM0-F1
#
_cell.length_a   1.000
_cell.length_b   1.000
_cell.length_c   1.000
_cell.angle_alpha   90.00
_cell.angle_beta   90.00
_cell.angle_gamma   90.00
#
_symmetry.space_group_name_H-M   'P 1'
#
loop_
_entity.id
_entity.type
_entity.pdbx_description
1 polymer ?
#
loop_
_entity_poly.entity_id
_entity_poly.type
_entity_poly.pdbx_seq_one_letter_code
_entity_poly.pdbx_strand_id
1 'polypeptide(L)' 'ELVRACLNEAVSLNIKHVFTLTYKPDFFEKFGFHVVEKEILPHKVWGECIKCVKFPDCNETALIFDLEAENP' A
#
# COMPACT_ATOMS: atom_id res chain seq x y z
N GLU A 1 -5.53 1.00 15.95
CA GLU A 1 -6.64 1.95 15.70
C GLU A 1 -6.59 2.62 14.33
N LEU A 2 -5.66 3.54 14.01
CA LEU A 2 -5.72 4.31 12.74
C LEU A 2 -5.75 3.48 11.45
N VAL A 3 -4.87 2.48 11.31
CA VAL A 3 -4.84 1.62 10.11
C VAL A 3 -6.18 0.95 9.87
N ARG A 4 -6.81 0.42 10.93
CA ARG A 4 -8.14 -0.21 10.84
C ARG A 4 -9.22 0.79 10.43
N ALA A 5 -9.16 2.02 10.95
CA ALA A 5 -10.10 3.06 10.56
C ALA A 5 -9.99 3.40 9.06
N CYS A 6 -8.77 3.55 8.53
CA CYS A 6 -8.54 3.78 7.10
C CYS A 6 -9.01 2.60 6.23
N LEU A 7 -8.79 1.35 6.67
CA LEU A 7 -9.28 0.17 5.95
C LEU A 7 -10.81 0.12 5.93
N ASN A 8 -11.47 0.42 7.06
CA ASN A 8 -12.93 0.48 7.14
C ASN A 8 -13.50 1.59 6.25
N GLU A 9 -12.85 2.76 6.20
CA GLU A 9 -13.23 3.85 5.30
C GLU A 9 -13.06 3.42 3.83
N ALA A 10 -11.98 2.72 3.49
CA ALA A 10 -11.75 2.21 2.15
C ALA A 10 -12.87 1.24 1.70
N VAL A 11 -13.37 0.38 2.61
CA VAL A 11 -14.58 -0.43 2.35
C VAL A 11 -15.78 0.46 2.01
N SER A 12 -16.04 1.49 2.82
CA SER A 12 -17.19 2.40 2.61
C SER A 12 -17.11 3.19 1.28
N LEU A 13 -15.89 3.41 0.79
CA LEU A 13 -15.61 4.07 -0.48
C LEU A 13 -15.57 3.08 -1.68
N ASN A 14 -15.87 1.81 -1.44
CA ASN A 14 -15.82 0.74 -2.44
C ASN A 14 -14.45 0.63 -3.14
N ILE A 15 -13.38 0.89 -2.39
CA ILE A 15 -11.99 0.71 -2.83
C ILE A 15 -11.68 -0.78 -2.79
N LYS A 16 -11.10 -1.31 -3.87
CA LYS A 16 -10.76 -2.73 -4.00
C LYS A 16 -9.43 -3.08 -3.34
N HIS A 17 -8.51 -2.11 -3.34
CA HIS A 17 -7.14 -2.34 -2.94
C HIS A 17 -6.53 -1.04 -2.37
N VAL A 18 -5.90 -1.16 -1.20
CA VAL A 18 -5.12 -0.11 -0.51
C VAL A 18 -3.64 -0.47 -0.54
N PHE A 19 -2.77 0.46 -0.92
CA PHE A 19 -1.32 0.27 -0.85
C PHE A 19 -0.67 1.19 0.18
N THR A 20 0.56 0.86 0.59
CA THR A 20 1.39 1.71 1.44
C THR A 20 2.87 1.59 1.08
N LEU A 21 3.63 2.67 1.29
CA LEU A 21 5.09 2.72 1.21
C LEU A 21 5.61 2.97 2.63
N THR A 22 6.47 2.09 3.14
CA THR A 22 6.88 2.13 4.55
C THR A 22 8.28 1.60 4.79
N TYR A 23 8.93 2.07 5.85
CA TYR A 23 10.18 1.48 6.36
C TYR A 23 9.94 0.37 7.39
N LYS A 24 8.67 0.08 7.74
CA LYS A 24 8.28 -0.90 8.76
C LYS A 24 7.23 -1.87 8.19
N PRO A 25 7.59 -2.75 7.23
CA PRO A 25 6.66 -3.69 6.60
C PRO A 25 5.95 -4.58 7.63
N ASP A 26 6.68 -5.15 8.58
CA ASP A 26 6.17 -6.06 9.62
C ASP A 26 5.03 -5.47 10.46
N PHE A 27 4.94 -4.15 10.56
CA PHE A 27 3.83 -3.50 11.24
C PHE A 27 2.52 -3.65 10.45
N PHE A 28 2.57 -3.47 9.12
CA PHE A 28 1.43 -3.53 8.22
C PHE A 28 1.03 -4.96 7.88
N GLU A 29 1.98 -5.89 7.81
CA GLU A 29 1.70 -7.32 7.61
C GLU A 29 0.75 -7.88 8.68
N LYS A 30 0.84 -7.38 9.93
CA LYS A 30 -0.10 -7.73 11.01
C LYS A 30 -1.56 -7.34 10.73
N PHE A 31 -1.79 -6.43 9.80
CA PHE A 31 -3.12 -6.02 9.35
C PHE A 31 -3.57 -6.76 8.09
N GLY A 32 -2.75 -7.66 7.53
CA GLY A 32 -3.06 -8.43 6.32
C GLY A 32 -2.51 -7.82 5.03
N PHE A 33 -1.66 -6.79 5.12
CA PHE A 33 -0.91 -6.31 3.96
C PHE A 33 0.15 -7.35 3.56
N HIS A 34 0.46 -7.44 2.27
CA HIS A 34 1.55 -8.25 1.76
C HIS A 34 2.52 -7.41 0.91
N VAL A 35 3.81 -7.77 0.95
CA VAL A 35 4.87 -7.08 0.21
C VAL A 35 4.71 -7.31 -1.29
N VAL A 36 4.93 -6.26 -2.07
CA VAL A 36 4.91 -6.30 -3.53
C VAL A 36 6.05 -5.50 -4.13
N GLU A 37 6.31 -5.71 -5.42
CA GLU A 37 7.19 -4.88 -6.22
C GLU A 37 6.57 -3.49 -6.43
N LYS A 38 7.39 -2.42 -6.41
CA LYS A 38 6.91 -1.04 -6.56
C LYS A 38 6.31 -0.79 -7.94
N GLU A 39 6.75 -1.58 -8.91
CA GLU A 39 6.34 -1.56 -10.30
C GLU A 39 4.86 -1.91 -10.48
N ILE A 40 4.28 -2.66 -9.53
CA ILE A 40 2.87 -3.06 -9.51
C ILE A 40 1.97 -1.90 -9.06
N LEU A 41 2.52 -0.88 -8.39
CA LEU A 41 1.74 0.25 -7.92
C LEU A 41 1.21 1.10 -9.09
N PRO A 42 0.03 1.74 -8.94
CA PRO A 42 -0.54 2.56 -9.99
C PRO A 42 0.43 3.63 -10.51
N HIS A 43 0.50 3.80 -11.83
CA HIS A 43 1.43 4.76 -12.48
C HIS A 43 1.31 6.19 -11.93
N LYS A 44 0.15 6.57 -11.39
CA LYS A 44 -0.09 7.87 -10.75
C LYS A 44 0.86 8.14 -9.57
N VAL A 45 1.35 7.10 -8.88
CA VAL A 45 2.27 7.22 -7.73
C VAL A 45 3.69 7.56 -8.19
N TRP A 46 4.07 7.15 -9.41
CA TRP A 46 5.44 7.28 -9.91
C TRP A 46 5.89 8.73 -10.05
N GLY A 47 4.95 9.64 -10.34
CA GLY A 47 5.24 11.07 -10.41
C GLY A 47 5.77 11.65 -9.09
N GLU A 48 5.33 11.11 -7.96
CA GLU A 48 5.82 11.49 -6.63
C GLU A 48 7.11 10.75 -6.28
N CYS A 49 7.26 9.50 -6.70
CA CYS A 49 8.50 8.74 -6.55
C CYS A 49 9.68 9.40 -7.27
N ILE A 50 9.51 9.85 -8.52
CA ILE A 50 10.60 10.46 -9.32
C ILE A 50 11.07 11.80 -8.71
N LYS A 51 10.19 12.52 -8.02
CA LYS A 51 10.55 13.77 -7.32
C LYS A 51 11.17 13.53 -5.95
N CYS A 52 11.14 12.29 -5.45
CA CYS A 52 11.69 11.96 -4.14
C CYS A 52 13.22 12.16 -4.16
N VAL A 53 13.75 12.87 -3.16
CA VAL A 53 15.20 13.07 -3.00
C VAL A 53 15.98 11.77 -2.78
N LYS A 54 15.27 10.70 -2.42
CA LYS A 54 15.85 9.36 -2.23
C LYS A 54 15.73 8.50 -3.49
N PHE A 55 15.14 8.98 -4.57
CA PHE A 55 15.05 8.20 -5.80
C PHE A 55 16.41 8.12 -6.50
N PRO A 56 16.85 6.95 -7.02
CA PRO A 56 16.15 5.66 -7.05
C PRO A 56 16.35 4.80 -5.78
N ASP A 57 17.26 5.17 -4.88
CA ASP A 57 17.64 4.44 -3.67
C ASP A 57 16.63 4.52 -2.50
N CYS A 58 15.33 4.65 -2.81
CA CYS A 58 14.32 4.78 -1.76
C CYS A 58 14.10 3.42 -1.08
N ASN A 59 14.46 3.33 0.20
CA ASN A 59 14.38 2.10 0.99
C ASN A 59 13.00 1.81 1.60
N GLU A 60 11.94 2.47 1.12
CA GLU A 60 10.57 2.11 1.49
C GLU A 60 10.17 0.81 0.78
N THR A 61 9.51 -0.08 1.51
CA THR A 61 8.88 -1.29 0.99
C THR A 61 7.45 -0.97 0.57
N ALA A 62 7.04 -1.45 -0.60
CA ALA A 62 5.65 -1.37 -1.05
C ALA A 62 4.86 -2.57 -0.52
N LEU A 63 3.68 -2.30 0.03
CA LEU A 63 2.75 -3.34 0.46
C LEU A 63 1.33 -3.03 -0.05
N ILE A 64 0.56 -4.09 -0.22
CA ILE A 64 -0.80 -4.10 -0.75
C ILE A 64 -1.74 -4.81 0.23
N PHE A 65 -2.93 -4.27 0.41
CA PHE A 65 -4.06 -4.91 1.08
C PHE A 65 -5.25 -4.99 0.12
N ASP A 66 -5.66 -6.22 -0.22
CA ASP A 66 -6.84 -6.46 -1.04
C ASP A 66 -8.10 -6.55 -0.16
N LEU A 67 -9.06 -5.68 -0.44
CA LEU A 67 -10.36 -5.64 0.24
C LEU A 67 -11.36 -6.62 -0.40
N GLU A 68 -11.12 -6.99 -1.66
CA GLU A 68 -11.81 -8.07 -2.35
C GLU A 68 -10.90 -9.31 -2.35
N ALA A 69 -10.90 -10.08 -1.26
CA ALA A 69 -10.51 -11.48 -1.39
C ALA A 69 -11.63 -12.18 -2.17
N GLU A 70 -11.27 -12.80 -3.30
CA GLU A 70 -12.16 -13.49 -4.25
C GLU A 70 -13.38 -14.13 -3.58
N ASN A 71 -14.58 -13.81 -4.10
CA ASN A 71 -15.73 -14.69 -3.95
C ASN A 71 -15.33 -16.05 -4.56
N PRO A 72 -15.41 -17.17 -3.82
CA PRO A 72 -15.18 -18.50 -4.38
C PRO A 72 -16.19 -18.87 -5.47
#